data_AF-A0A829YHF8-F1
#
_entry.id   AF-A0A829YHF8-F1
#
_cell.length_a   1.000
_cell.length_b   1.000
_cell.length_c   1.000
_cell.angle_alpha   90.00
_cell.angle_beta   90.00
_cell.angle_gamma   90.00
#
_symmetry.space_group_name_H-M   'P 1'
#
loop_
_entity.id
_entity.type
_entity.pdbx_description
1 polymer ?
#
loop_
_entity_poly.entity_id
_entity_poly.type
_entity_poly.pdbx_seq_one_letter_code
_entity_poly.pdbx_strand_id
1 'polypeptide(L)'
;MTSRSYTALVRGYGLRQEFITPHSPEQNGMAERVIRTLKDQCVHRHRFETLQHASRVISDWISFYNNQRPHQALDMRTPAEAFKLAA
;
A
#
# COMPACT_ATOMS: atom_id res chain seq x y z
N MET A 1 -2.99 -0.27 16.51
CA MET A 1 -1.86 -0.20 17.46
C MET A 1 -2.04 1.00 18.38
N THR A 2 -1.93 0.79 19.68
CA THR A 2 -2.13 1.80 20.75
C THR A 2 -0.81 2.23 21.42
N SER A 3 0.33 2.03 20.75
CA SER A 3 1.65 2.38 21.29
C SER A 3 1.76 3.90 21.52
N ARG A 4 2.09 4.30 22.76
CA ARG A 4 2.21 5.71 23.14
C ARG A 4 3.27 6.45 22.33
N SER A 5 4.43 5.82 22.07
CA SER A 5 5.51 6.43 21.28
C SER A 5 5.11 6.66 19.83
N TYR A 6 4.39 5.70 19.24
CA TYR A 6 3.88 5.83 17.87
C TYR A 6 2.82 6.95 17.77
N THR A 7 1.86 6.98 18.70
CA THR A 7 0.83 8.03 18.71
C THR A 7 1.43 9.43 18.91
N ALA A 8 2.47 9.57 19.74
CA ALA A 8 3.18 10.83 19.90
C ALA A 8 3.87 11.27 18.60
N LEU A 9 4.52 10.35 17.89
CA LEU A 9 5.15 10.63 16.59
C LEU A 9 4.15 11.09 15.54
N VAL A 10 3.03 10.36 15.39
CA VAL A 10 1.96 10.71 14.43
C VAL A 10 1.40 12.11 14.71
N ARG A 11 1.14 12.43 15.97
CA ARG A 11 0.70 13.78 16.37
C ARG A 11 1.77 14.85 16.11
N GLY A 12 3.04 14.54 16.30
CA GLY A 12 4.16 15.44 16.01
C GLY A 12 4.24 15.85 14.54
N TYR A 13 3.79 14.99 13.62
CA TYR A 13 3.66 15.31 12.19
C TYR A 13 2.33 15.99 11.82
N GLY A 14 1.47 16.32 12.80
CA GLY A 14 0.14 16.91 12.54
C GLY A 14 -0.87 15.94 11.95
N LEU A 15 -0.60 14.62 11.99
CA LEU A 15 -1.48 13.60 11.43
C LEU A 15 -2.50 13.11 12.47
N ARG A 16 -3.71 12.80 12.02
CA ARG A 16 -4.76 12.15 12.83
C ARG A 16 -4.77 10.66 12.53
N GLN A 17 -4.74 9.84 13.58
CA GLN A 17 -4.85 8.39 13.45
C GLN A 17 -6.33 8.00 13.38
N GLU A 18 -6.70 7.27 12.33
CA GLU A 18 -8.02 6.67 12.15
C GLU A 18 -7.98 5.17 12.41
N PHE A 19 -9.09 4.65 12.92
CA PHE A 19 -9.29 3.21 13.12
C PHE A 19 -10.56 2.78 12.41
N ILE A 20 -10.54 1.57 11.87
CA ILE A 20 -11.77 0.92 11.45
C ILE A 20 -12.66 0.65 12.67
N THR A 21 -13.98 0.62 12.43
CA THR A 21 -14.94 0.17 13.42
C THR A 21 -14.65 -1.29 13.82
N PRO A 22 -14.72 -1.65 15.11
CA PRO A 22 -14.56 -3.04 15.53
C PRO A 22 -15.55 -3.96 14.80
N HIS A 23 -15.04 -5.09 14.30
CA HIS A 23 -15.80 -6.07 13.51
C HIS A 23 -16.28 -5.58 12.13
N SER A 24 -15.64 -4.53 11.58
CA SER A 24 -15.93 -3.98 10.24
C SER A 24 -14.73 -4.11 9.28
N PRO A 25 -14.30 -5.33 8.89
CA PRO A 25 -13.15 -5.54 8.01
C PRO A 25 -13.32 -4.92 6.61
N GLU A 26 -14.56 -4.76 6.15
CA GLU A 26 -14.89 -4.14 4.86
C GLU A 26 -14.35 -2.71 4.73
N GLN A 27 -14.19 -1.99 5.86
CA GLN A 27 -13.60 -0.65 5.88
C GLN A 27 -12.11 -0.63 5.51
N ASN A 28 -11.42 -1.78 5.61
CA ASN A 28 -10.02 -1.93 5.25
C ASN A 28 -9.82 -2.56 3.84
N GLY A 29 -10.91 -2.78 3.09
CA GLY A 29 -10.89 -3.56 1.86
C GLY A 29 -9.92 -3.03 0.78
N MET A 30 -9.69 -1.72 0.73
CA MET A 30 -8.73 -1.12 -0.21
C MET A 30 -7.30 -1.54 0.08
N ALA A 31 -6.86 -1.47 1.35
CA ALA A 31 -5.51 -1.90 1.74
C ALA A 31 -5.35 -3.41 1.54
N GLU A 32 -6.36 -4.20 1.90
CA GLU A 32 -6.35 -5.65 1.70
C GLU A 32 -6.27 -6.03 0.23
N ARG A 33 -6.99 -5.33 -0.65
CA ARG A 33 -6.93 -5.56 -2.10
C ARG A 33 -5.54 -5.29 -2.67
N VAL A 34 -4.86 -4.23 -2.21
CA VAL A 34 -3.48 -3.93 -2.61
C VAL A 34 -2.54 -5.04 -2.14
N ILE A 35 -2.62 -5.43 -0.86
CA ILE A 35 -1.76 -6.47 -0.28
C ILE A 35 -1.98 -7.82 -0.99
N ARG A 36 -3.23 -8.20 -1.26
CA ARG A 36 -3.55 -9.41 -2.01
C ARG A 36 -2.94 -9.39 -3.41
N THR A 37 -3.08 -8.27 -4.12
CA THR A 37 -2.52 -8.11 -5.47
C THR A 37 -0.99 -8.22 -5.46
N LEU A 38 -0.32 -7.57 -4.50
CA LEU A 38 1.13 -7.68 -4.31
C LEU A 38 1.54 -9.14 -4.06
N LYS A 39 0.81 -9.84 -3.18
CA LYS A 39 1.12 -11.23 -2.85
C LYS A 39 0.99 -12.14 -4.07
N ASP A 40 -0.14 -12.08 -4.77
CA ASP A 40 -0.45 -12.99 -5.88
C ASP A 40 0.40 -12.73 -7.12
N GLN A 41 0.76 -11.46 -7.37
CA GLN A 41 1.48 -11.07 -8.58
C GLN A 41 2.99 -10.97 -8.39
N CYS A 42 3.47 -10.77 -7.17
CA CYS A 42 4.89 -10.62 -6.87
C CYS A 42 5.37 -11.68 -5.88
N VAL A 43 4.94 -11.60 -4.62
CA VAL A 43 5.55 -12.37 -3.52
C VAL A 43 5.47 -13.87 -3.76
N HIS A 44 4.30 -14.40 -4.11
CA HIS A 44 4.10 -15.83 -4.34
C HIS A 44 4.79 -16.36 -5.60
N ARG A 45 5.26 -15.47 -6.49
CA ARG A 45 5.96 -15.84 -7.73
C ARG A 45 7.47 -15.83 -7.61
N HIS A 46 8.01 -15.42 -6.46
CA HIS A 46 9.44 -15.31 -6.24
C HIS A 46 9.86 -16.18 -5.05
N ARG A 47 11.03 -16.82 -5.18
CA ARG A 47 11.78 -17.32 -4.02
C ARG A 47 12.84 -16.29 -3.69
N PHE A 48 12.80 -15.77 -2.47
CA PHE A 48 13.78 -14.80 -2.00
C PHE A 48 14.94 -15.51 -1.34
N GLU A 49 16.15 -15.18 -1.79
CA GLU A 49 17.39 -15.73 -1.24
C GLU A 49 17.89 -14.90 -0.06
N THR A 50 17.60 -13.59 -0.06
CA THR A 50 17.98 -12.66 0.99
C THR A 50 16.90 -11.60 1.20
N LEU A 51 16.93 -10.93 2.36
CA LEU A 51 16.07 -9.77 2.62
C LEU A 51 16.32 -8.63 1.63
N GLN A 52 17.57 -8.45 1.19
CA GLN A 52 17.93 -7.42 0.21
C GLN A 52 17.32 -7.73 -1.16
N HIS A 53 17.35 -8.99 -1.58
CA HIS A 53 16.68 -9.44 -2.79
C HIS A 53 15.15 -9.22 -2.70
N ALA A 54 14.52 -9.61 -1.58
CA ALA A 54 13.11 -9.36 -1.36
C ALA A 54 12.76 -7.87 -1.42
N SER A 55 13.55 -7.02 -0.75
CA SER A 55 13.35 -5.57 -0.75
C SER A 55 13.39 -5.01 -2.17
N ARG A 56 14.38 -5.40 -2.98
CA ARG A 56 14.52 -4.92 -4.36
C ARG A 56 13.31 -5.33 -5.20
N VAL A 57 12.96 -6.62 -5.20
CA VAL A 57 11.85 -7.14 -6.01
C VAL A 57 10.52 -6.51 -5.63
N ILE A 58 10.26 -6.33 -4.33
CA ILE A 58 9.03 -5.69 -3.86
C ILE A 58 9.02 -4.21 -4.24
N SER A 59 10.14 -3.48 -4.09
CA SER A 59 10.25 -2.08 -4.51
C SER A 59 10.05 -1.88 -6.00
N ASP A 60 10.60 -2.76 -6.84
CA ASP A 60 10.44 -2.73 -8.29
C ASP A 60 8.96 -2.96 -8.67
N TRP A 61 8.30 -3.92 -8.00
CA TRP A 61 6.88 -4.17 -8.21
C TRP A 61 5.99 -2.99 -7.78
N ILE A 62 6.29 -2.35 -6.64
CA ILE A 62 5.56 -1.16 -6.18
C ILE A 62 5.72 -0.01 -7.17
N SER A 63 6.93 0.18 -7.70
CA SER A 63 7.21 1.20 -8.72
C SER A 63 6.42 0.95 -10.00
N PHE A 64 6.34 -0.30 -10.45
CA PHE A 64 5.50 -0.71 -11.58
C PHE A 64 4.01 -0.45 -11.31
N TYR A 65 3.50 -0.90 -10.15
CA TYR A 65 2.10 -0.75 -9.78
C TYR A 65 1.65 0.72 -9.76
N ASN A 66 2.48 1.61 -9.21
CA ASN A 66 2.12 3.02 -9.07
C ASN A 66 2.31 3.85 -10.35
N ASN A 67 3.30 3.52 -11.18
CA ASN A 67 3.73 4.41 -12.28
C ASN A 67 3.51 3.85 -13.69
N GLN A 68 3.21 2.55 -13.83
CA GLN A 68 3.11 1.91 -15.15
C GLN A 68 1.83 1.11 -15.33
N ARG A 69 1.26 0.57 -14.25
CA ARG A 69 0.04 -0.24 -14.33
C ARG A 69 -1.19 0.67 -14.42
N PRO A 70 -1.98 0.62 -15.51
CA PRO A 70 -3.26 1.32 -15.58
C PRO A 70 -4.34 0.59 -14.78
N HIS A 71 -5.25 1.34 -14.17
CA HIS A 71 -6.35 0.80 -13.36
C HIS A 71 -7.70 1.22 -13.93
N GLN A 72 -8.58 0.25 -14.17
CA GLN A 72 -9.93 0.54 -14.67
C GLN A 72 -10.74 1.47 -13.74
N ALA A 73 -10.57 1.33 -12.42
CA ALA A 73 -11.21 2.21 -11.44
C ALA A 73 -10.69 3.65 -11.45
N LEU A 74 -9.60 3.92 -12.18
CA LEU A 74 -8.96 5.24 -12.34
C LEU A 74 -9.04 5.72 -13.80
N ASP A 75 -10.06 5.30 -14.56
CA ASP A 75 -10.21 5.57 -16.00
C ASP A 75 -8.98 5.15 -16.81
N MET A 76 -8.42 3.98 -16.51
CA MET A 76 -7.19 3.47 -17.13
C MET A 76 -5.93 4.32 -16.89
N ARG A 77 -5.94 5.20 -15.88
CA ARG A 77 -4.75 5.88 -15.39
C ARG A 77 -4.00 5.04 -14.36
N THR A 78 -2.73 5.35 -14.18
CA THR A 78 -1.90 4.82 -13.09
C THR A 78 -2.24 5.51 -11.77
N PRO A 79 -1.97 4.89 -10.61
CA PRO A 79 -2.16 5.52 -9.31
C PRO A 79 -1.42 6.86 -9.17
N ALA A 80 -0.20 6.97 -9.70
CA ALA A 80 0.58 8.21 -9.65
C ALA A 80 -0.05 9.34 -10.49
N GLU A 81 -0.60 9.02 -11.66
CA GLU A 81 -1.33 10.00 -12.49
C GLU A 81 -2.62 10.47 -11.79
N ALA A 82 -3.40 9.54 -11.25
CA ALA A 82 -4.62 9.87 -10.52
C ALA A 82 -4.32 10.75 -9.30
N PHE A 83 -3.24 10.45 -8.56
CA PHE A 83 -2.82 11.24 -7.42
C PHE A 83 -2.42 12.67 -7.81
N LYS A 84 -1.67 12.84 -8.90
CA LYS A 84 -1.27 14.16 -9.42
C LYS A 84 -2.45 15.03 -9.84
N LEU A 85 -3.54 14.42 -10.30
CA LEU A 85 -4.76 15.15 -10.70
C LEU A 85 -5.65 15.53 -9.51
N ALA A 86 -5.50 14.83 -8.38
CA ALA A 86 -6.27 15.08 -7.16
C ALA A 86 -5.56 16.06 -6.19
N ALA A 87 -4.29 16.37 -6.46
CA ALA A 87 -3.47 17.33 -5.71
C ALA A 87 -3.60 18.75 -6.31
#